data_AF-A0AAN9ULL5-F1
#
_entry.id   AF-A0AAN9ULL5-F1
#
_cell.length_a   1.000
_cell.length_b   1.000
_cell.length_c   1.000
_cell.angle_alpha   90.00
_cell.angle_beta   90.00
_cell.angle_gamma   90.00
#
_symmetry.space_group_name_H-M   'P 1'
#
loop_
_entity.id
_entity.type
_entity.pdbx_description
1 polymer ?
#
loop_
_entity_poly.entity_id
_entity_poly.type
_entity_poly.pdbx_seq_one_letter_code
_entity_poly.pdbx_strand_id
1 'polypeptide(L)'
;MELNFGGRLIPRSLVASDASAGDLTGGIRQTGEKGAILAGISMNTTRPPTSTNSVHPAWRETLFLSVFGTVASRSNMTANIEAMKFVTDVLEPIIQEVTPGGGAYLNEADINKPNWQESFYGANYPRLLSIKHKYDPEGLFWGKTAVGSEGWEVVADGRLCTTGI
;
A
#
# COMPACT_ATOMS: atom_id res chain seq x y z
N MET A 1 8.67 -17.78 -5.57
CA MET A 1 7.57 -17.17 -6.35
C MET A 1 7.67 -15.68 -6.16
N GLU A 2 7.77 -14.91 -7.24
CA GLU A 2 7.73 -13.44 -7.20
C GLU A 2 6.31 -12.99 -7.55
N LEU A 3 5.87 -11.85 -7.01
CA LEU A 3 4.52 -11.33 -7.20
C LEU A 3 4.58 -9.90 -7.74
N ASN A 4 3.65 -9.56 -8.64
CA ASN A 4 3.21 -8.18 -8.82
C ASN A 4 2.08 -7.99 -7.80
N PHE A 5 2.26 -7.16 -6.78
CA PHE A 5 1.35 -7.14 -5.64
C PHE A 5 0.89 -5.73 -5.23
N GLY A 6 -0.32 -5.72 -4.67
CA GLY A 6 -0.86 -4.68 -3.82
C GLY A 6 -0.90 -5.16 -2.37
N GLY A 7 -1.29 -4.26 -1.48
CA GLY A 7 -1.24 -4.52 -0.05
C GLY A 7 -2.29 -3.75 0.72
N ARG A 8 -2.95 -4.40 1.67
CA ARG A 8 -3.98 -3.78 2.49
C ARG A 8 -3.93 -4.26 3.94
N LEU A 9 -3.97 -3.30 4.86
CA LEU A 9 -4.23 -3.56 6.27
C LEU A 9 -5.74 -3.76 6.44
N ILE A 10 -6.15 -4.97 6.83
CA ILE A 10 -7.57 -5.32 6.98
C ILE A 10 -7.99 -5.10 8.45
N PRO A 11 -8.88 -4.13 8.75
CA PRO A 11 -9.32 -3.86 10.11
C PRO A 11 -10.15 -5.00 10.72
N ARG A 12 -10.04 -5.20 12.04
CA ARG A 12 -10.85 -6.17 12.79
C ARG A 12 -12.35 -5.90 12.72
N SER A 13 -12.75 -4.63 12.60
CA SER A 13 -14.16 -4.24 12.47
C SER A 13 -14.84 -4.89 11.27
N LEU A 14 -14.09 -5.23 10.22
CA LEU A 14 -14.65 -5.85 9.01
C LEU A 14 -15.10 -7.29 9.22
N VAL A 15 -14.71 -7.94 10.32
CA VAL A 15 -15.20 -9.29 10.68
C VAL A 15 -16.06 -9.28 11.94
N ALA A 16 -16.53 -8.11 12.39
CA ALA A 16 -17.31 -7.98 13.62
C ALA A 16 -18.79 -8.39 13.46
N SER A 17 -19.27 -8.56 12.24
CA SER A 17 -20.64 -8.96 11.92
C SER A 17 -20.68 -9.82 10.66
N ASP A 18 -21.74 -10.62 10.49
CA ASP A 18 -21.94 -11.42 9.27
C ASP A 18 -22.02 -10.54 8.02
N ALA A 19 -22.64 -9.35 8.13
CA ALA A 19 -22.74 -8.42 7.01
C ALA A 19 -21.36 -7.90 6.57
N SER A 20 -20.57 -7.33 7.49
CA SER A 20 -19.24 -6.82 7.18
C SER A 20 -18.27 -7.92 6.72
N ALA A 21 -18.38 -9.11 7.31
CA ALA A 21 -17.59 -10.26 6.89
C ALA A 21 -18.00 -10.74 5.49
N GLY A 22 -19.30 -10.68 5.17
CA GLY A 22 -19.85 -10.92 3.84
C GLY A 22 -19.25 -9.98 2.80
N ASP A 23 -19.21 -8.67 3.07
CA ASP A 23 -18.63 -7.68 2.17
C ASP A 23 -17.13 -7.93 1.92
N LEU A 24 -16.37 -8.15 3.00
CA LEU A 24 -14.93 -8.44 2.91
C LEU A 24 -14.66 -9.72 2.11
N THR A 25 -15.36 -10.81 2.41
CA THR A 25 -15.18 -12.09 1.71
C THR A 25 -15.68 -12.01 0.26
N GLY A 26 -16.69 -11.21 -0.02
CA GLY A 26 -17.17 -10.88 -1.37
C GLY A 26 -16.09 -10.20 -2.20
N GLY A 27 -15.48 -9.13 -1.69
CA GLY A 27 -14.38 -8.44 -2.37
C GLY A 27 -13.15 -9.34 -2.58
N ILE A 28 -12.77 -10.13 -1.57
CA ILE A 28 -11.68 -11.12 -1.71
C ILE A 28 -12.02 -12.14 -2.80
N ARG A 29 -13.24 -12.70 -2.82
CA ARG A 29 -13.68 -13.64 -3.85
C ARG A 29 -13.63 -13.01 -5.25
N GLN A 30 -14.10 -11.77 -5.39
CA GLN A 30 -14.09 -11.07 -6.65
C GLN A 30 -12.67 -10.89 -7.20
N THR A 31 -11.68 -10.61 -6.34
CA THR A 31 -10.27 -10.58 -6.79
C THR A 31 -9.77 -11.96 -7.21
N GLY A 32 -10.13 -13.03 -6.49
CA GLY A 32 -9.78 -14.41 -6.82
C GLY A 32 -10.39 -14.88 -8.15
N GLU A 33 -11.64 -14.53 -8.44
CA GLU A 33 -12.31 -14.79 -9.74
C GLU A 33 -11.61 -14.08 -10.90
N LYS A 34 -10.87 -13.00 -10.62
CA LYS A 34 -10.02 -12.27 -11.55
C LYS A 34 -8.58 -12.80 -11.62
N GLY A 35 -8.30 -13.94 -10.98
CA GLY A 35 -7.00 -14.61 -11.01
C GLY A 35 -5.98 -14.10 -10.00
N ALA A 36 -6.41 -13.30 -9.01
CA ALA A 36 -5.51 -12.87 -7.94
C ALA A 36 -5.20 -14.02 -6.97
N ILE A 37 -3.95 -14.04 -6.49
CA ILE A 37 -3.53 -14.82 -5.33
C ILE A 37 -3.53 -13.90 -4.12
N LEU A 38 -3.96 -14.41 -2.97
CA LEU A 38 -3.92 -13.71 -1.70
C LEU A 38 -3.02 -14.45 -0.72
N ALA A 39 -2.10 -13.73 -0.09
CA ALA A 39 -1.37 -14.13 1.09
C ALA A 39 -1.80 -13.26 2.27
N GLY A 40 -1.85 -13.85 3.47
CA GLY A 40 -2.31 -13.18 4.67
C GLY A 40 -1.37 -13.41 5.84
N ILE A 41 -1.09 -12.36 6.62
CA ILE A 41 -0.36 -12.46 7.89
C ILE A 41 -1.24 -11.94 9.01
N SER A 42 -1.72 -12.86 9.85
CA SER A 42 -2.48 -12.52 11.06
C SER A 42 -1.54 -12.21 12.22
N MET A 43 -1.81 -11.13 12.93
CA MET A 43 -0.97 -10.69 14.05
C MET A 43 -1.78 -9.88 15.06
N ASN A 44 -1.39 -9.94 16.33
CA ASN A 44 -1.96 -9.08 17.36
C ASN A 44 -1.22 -7.75 17.43
N THR A 45 -1.82 -6.71 16.87
CA THR A 45 -1.25 -5.36 16.76
C THR A 45 -1.88 -4.37 17.75
N THR A 46 -2.69 -4.82 18.70
CA THR A 46 -3.41 -3.94 19.65
C THR A 46 -2.49 -3.30 20.69
N ARG A 47 -1.27 -3.83 20.85
CA ARG A 47 -0.34 -3.34 21.86
C ARG A 47 0.07 -1.90 21.53
N PRO A 48 -0.15 -0.94 22.44
CA PRO A 48 0.29 0.42 22.24
C PRO A 48 1.84 0.47 22.22
N PRO A 49 2.43 1.42 21.50
CA PRO A 49 3.88 1.55 21.49
C PRO A 49 4.37 2.05 22.85
N THR A 50 5.51 1.53 23.30
CA THR A 50 6.16 1.95 24.56
C THR A 50 6.88 3.30 24.45
N SER A 51 7.14 3.74 23.21
CA SER A 51 7.75 5.02 22.86
C SER A 51 7.08 5.60 21.62
N THR A 52 7.07 6.93 21.48
CA THR A 52 6.53 7.58 20.27
C THR A 52 7.25 7.10 19.02
N ASN A 53 6.50 6.76 17.97
CA ASN A 53 7.02 6.36 16.67
C ASN A 53 6.07 6.76 15.54
N SER A 54 6.45 6.46 14.30
CA SER A 54 5.74 6.82 13.07
C SER A 54 4.90 5.69 12.48
N VAL A 55 4.71 4.57 13.19
CA VAL A 55 3.91 3.45 12.69
C VAL A 55 2.51 3.95 12.33
N HIS A 56 2.03 3.59 11.14
CA HIS A 56 0.72 3.99 10.65
C HIS A 56 -0.38 3.63 11.66
N PRO A 57 -1.26 4.55 12.08
CA PRO A 57 -2.26 4.29 13.13
C PRO A 57 -3.17 3.09 12.85
N ALA A 58 -3.58 2.88 11.59
CA ALA A 58 -4.40 1.73 11.16
C ALA A 58 -3.81 0.36 11.54
N TRP A 59 -2.49 0.24 11.78
CA TRP A 59 -1.91 -1.00 12.30
C TRP A 59 -2.59 -1.44 13.59
N ARG A 60 -2.96 -0.51 14.48
CA ARG A 60 -3.58 -0.83 15.77
C ARG A 60 -4.92 -1.51 15.60
N GLU A 61 -5.65 -1.21 14.53
CA GLU A 61 -6.95 -1.82 14.20
C GLU A 61 -6.87 -3.04 13.29
N THR A 62 -5.68 -3.35 12.76
CA THR A 62 -5.49 -4.45 11.80
C THR A 62 -5.72 -5.82 12.43
N LEU A 63 -6.44 -6.70 11.74
CA LEU A 63 -6.56 -8.12 12.06
C LEU A 63 -5.48 -8.94 11.33
N PHE A 64 -5.35 -8.69 10.04
CA PHE A 64 -4.34 -9.31 9.19
C PHE A 64 -3.89 -8.34 8.10
N LEU A 65 -2.63 -8.48 7.69
CA LEU A 65 -2.13 -7.89 6.46
C LEU A 65 -2.54 -8.79 5.30
N SER A 66 -3.17 -8.20 4.28
CA SER A 66 -3.45 -8.85 3.00
C SER A 66 -2.45 -8.37 1.95
N VAL A 67 -1.74 -9.32 1.34
CA VAL A 67 -0.94 -9.09 0.13
C VAL A 67 -1.61 -9.85 -0.98
N PHE A 68 -1.95 -9.17 -2.07
CA PHE A 68 -2.70 -9.75 -3.17
C PHE A 68 -2.11 -9.34 -4.52
N GLY A 69 -2.27 -10.18 -5.52
CA GLY A 69 -1.82 -9.84 -6.87
C GLY A 69 -1.62 -11.03 -7.76
N THR A 70 -0.70 -10.91 -8.71
CA THR A 70 -0.45 -11.92 -9.74
C THR A 70 0.99 -12.45 -9.64
N VAL A 71 1.23 -13.65 -10.18
CA VAL A 71 2.58 -14.23 -10.23
C VAL A 71 3.41 -13.47 -11.26
N ALA A 72 4.56 -12.95 -10.83
CA ALA A 72 5.49 -12.29 -11.73
C ALA A 72 6.23 -13.31 -12.60
N SER A 73 6.38 -12.96 -13.88
CA SER A 73 7.21 -13.71 -14.82
C SER A 73 8.66 -13.25 -14.74
N ARG A 74 9.59 -14.18 -14.50
CA ARG A 74 11.03 -13.88 -14.49
C ARG A 74 11.61 -13.56 -15.87
N SER A 75 10.90 -13.91 -16.94
CA SER A 75 11.38 -13.78 -18.32
C SER A 75 10.58 -12.79 -19.16
N ASN A 76 9.46 -12.26 -18.66
CA ASN A 76 8.59 -11.38 -19.43
C ASN A 76 8.23 -10.10 -18.64
N MET A 77 9.05 -9.06 -18.81
CA MET A 77 8.84 -7.77 -18.16
C MET A 77 7.60 -7.04 -18.67
N THR A 78 7.29 -7.11 -19.96
CA THR A 78 6.10 -6.47 -20.54
C THR A 78 4.83 -7.00 -19.87
N ALA A 79 4.73 -8.32 -19.71
CA ALA A 79 3.62 -8.94 -19.00
C ALA A 79 3.56 -8.50 -17.52
N ASN A 80 4.71 -8.32 -16.85
CA ASN A 80 4.73 -7.81 -15.48
C ASN A 80 4.25 -6.35 -15.39
N ILE A 81 4.59 -5.50 -16.37
CA ILE A 81 4.11 -4.12 -16.41
C ILE A 81 2.59 -4.08 -16.57
N GLU A 82 2.03 -4.89 -17.46
CA GLU A 82 0.58 -5.02 -17.63
C GLU A 82 -0.08 -5.59 -16.37
N ALA A 83 0.55 -6.58 -15.74
CA ALA A 83 0.06 -7.19 -14.52
C ALA A 83 0.12 -6.24 -13.30
N MET A 84 1.14 -5.39 -13.19
CA MET A 84 1.20 -4.32 -12.18
C MET A 84 0.07 -3.31 -12.39
N LYS A 85 -0.16 -2.86 -13.64
CA LYS A 85 -1.32 -1.98 -13.95
C LYS A 85 -2.64 -2.64 -13.59
N PHE A 86 -2.79 -3.93 -13.89
CA PHE A 86 -3.98 -4.68 -13.49
C PHE A 86 -4.17 -4.73 -11.96
N VAL A 87 -3.09 -4.91 -11.19
CA VAL A 87 -3.14 -4.83 -9.73
C VAL A 87 -3.60 -3.43 -9.29
N THR A 88 -2.99 -2.37 -9.80
CA THR A 88 -3.28 -0.97 -9.44
C THR A 88 -4.69 -0.54 -9.82
N ASP A 89 -5.12 -0.84 -11.04
CA ASP A 89 -6.32 -0.27 -11.65
C ASP A 89 -7.55 -1.15 -11.47
N VAL A 90 -7.38 -2.43 -11.14
CA VAL A 90 -8.50 -3.39 -11.03
C VAL A 90 -8.58 -4.05 -9.65
N LEU A 91 -7.48 -4.63 -9.15
CA LEU A 91 -7.53 -5.41 -7.90
C LEU A 91 -7.56 -4.52 -6.66
N GLU A 92 -6.72 -3.48 -6.61
CA GLU A 92 -6.66 -2.53 -5.49
C GLU A 92 -8.01 -1.84 -5.24
N PRO A 93 -8.73 -1.28 -6.24
CA PRO A 93 -10.02 -0.64 -6.01
C PRO A 93 -11.06 -1.56 -5.38
N ILE A 94 -11.14 -2.82 -5.81
CA ILE A 94 -12.07 -3.83 -5.26
C ILE A 94 -11.82 -4.02 -3.76
N ILE A 95 -10.56 -4.21 -3.38
CA ILE A 95 -10.20 -4.42 -1.98
C ILE A 95 -10.40 -3.14 -1.17
N GLN A 96 -10.08 -1.97 -1.73
CA GLN A 96 -10.28 -0.68 -1.06
C GLN A 96 -11.75 -0.40 -0.74
N GLU A 97 -12.65 -0.70 -1.67
CA GLU A 97 -14.10 -0.49 -1.50
C GLU A 97 -14.64 -1.25 -0.27
N VAL A 98 -14.20 -2.49 -0.08
CA VAL A 98 -14.62 -3.32 1.07
C VAL A 98 -13.75 -3.13 2.32
N THR A 99 -12.76 -2.22 2.28
CA THR A 99 -11.86 -1.95 3.42
C THR A 99 -11.72 -0.44 3.74
N PRO A 100 -12.82 0.28 3.99
CA PRO A 100 -12.76 1.69 4.36
C PRO A 100 -11.95 1.90 5.65
N GLY A 101 -11.20 3.01 5.71
CA GLY A 101 -10.35 3.34 6.87
C GLY A 101 -9.09 2.48 7.02
N GLY A 102 -8.86 1.50 6.13
CA GLY A 102 -7.62 0.74 6.07
C GLY A 102 -6.45 1.56 5.53
N GLY A 103 -5.23 1.13 5.87
CA GLY A 103 -3.98 1.60 5.26
C GLY A 103 -3.36 0.49 4.40
N ALA A 104 -2.08 0.66 4.08
CA ALA A 104 -1.26 -0.35 3.42
C ALA A 104 0.13 -0.37 4.05
N TYR A 105 0.72 -1.56 4.13
CA TYR A 105 2.08 -1.70 4.62
C TYR A 105 3.05 -1.35 3.50
N LEU A 106 3.74 -0.22 3.62
CA LEU A 106 4.59 0.33 2.55
C LEU A 106 5.63 -0.65 1.98
N ASN A 107 6.10 -1.62 2.78
CA ASN A 107 7.07 -2.62 2.32
C ASN A 107 6.45 -3.74 1.47
N GLU A 108 5.12 -3.92 1.53
CA GLU A 108 4.38 -4.98 0.84
C GLU A 108 3.08 -4.40 0.24
N ALA A 109 3.18 -3.27 -0.47
CA ALA A 109 2.07 -2.60 -1.14
C ALA A 109 2.41 -2.21 -2.59
N ASP A 110 1.39 -1.79 -3.34
CA ASP A 110 1.54 -1.30 -4.71
C ASP A 110 2.23 0.06 -4.76
N ILE A 111 3.44 0.10 -5.35
CA ILE A 111 4.23 1.33 -5.51
C ILE A 111 3.62 2.34 -6.49
N ASN A 112 2.64 1.94 -7.30
CA ASN A 112 1.92 2.81 -8.23
C ASN A 112 0.62 3.36 -7.65
N LYS A 113 0.31 3.03 -6.38
CA LYS A 113 -0.94 3.40 -5.73
C LYS A 113 -1.14 4.93 -5.74
N PRO A 114 -2.28 5.42 -6.25
CA PRO A 114 -2.63 6.83 -6.07
C PRO A 114 -2.86 7.12 -4.58
N ASN A 115 -2.57 8.34 -4.14
CA ASN A 115 -2.71 8.75 -2.73
C ASN A 115 -1.92 7.84 -1.77
N TRP A 116 -0.73 7.40 -2.18
CA TRP A 116 0.16 6.57 -1.36
C TRP A 116 0.54 7.25 -0.04
N GLN A 117 0.56 8.58 0.02
CA GLN A 117 0.84 9.33 1.26
C GLN A 117 -0.14 8.94 2.37
N GLU A 118 -1.43 8.97 2.06
CA GLU A 118 -2.48 8.58 2.99
C GLU A 118 -2.44 7.07 3.26
N SER A 119 -2.26 6.26 2.22
CA SER A 119 -2.27 4.79 2.38
C SER A 119 -1.12 4.25 3.22
N PHE A 120 0.09 4.81 3.07
CA PHE A 120 1.31 4.27 3.67
C PHE A 120 1.68 4.96 4.98
N TYR A 121 1.36 6.26 5.10
CA TYR A 121 1.77 7.08 6.24
C TYR A 121 0.56 7.68 6.99
N GLY A 122 -0.58 7.84 6.33
CA GLY A 122 -1.81 8.35 6.91
C GLY A 122 -1.62 9.73 7.56
N ALA A 123 -2.23 9.93 8.72
CA ALA A 123 -2.15 11.17 9.48
C ALA A 123 -0.71 11.56 9.90
N ASN A 124 0.25 10.64 9.83
CA ASN A 124 1.65 10.93 10.16
C ASN A 124 2.38 11.69 9.04
N TYR A 125 1.85 11.68 7.80
CA TYR A 125 2.56 12.19 6.63
C TYR A 125 3.05 13.65 6.78
N PRO A 126 2.22 14.62 7.21
CA PRO A 126 2.67 16.01 7.30
C PRO A 126 3.85 16.19 8.28
N ARG A 127 3.83 15.47 9.42
CA ARG A 127 4.92 15.51 10.39
C ARG A 127 6.18 14.84 9.83
N LEU A 128 6.04 13.69 9.16
CA LEU A 128 7.17 13.01 8.52
C LEU A 128 7.81 13.89 7.44
N LEU A 129 7.00 14.58 6.63
CA LEU A 129 7.48 15.52 5.62
C LEU A 129 8.27 16.67 6.25
N SER A 130 7.79 17.25 7.37
CA SER A 130 8.53 18.29 8.09
C SER A 130 9.89 17.81 8.60
N ILE A 131 9.99 16.56 9.03
CA ILE A 131 11.24 15.94 9.48
C ILE A 131 12.16 15.71 8.28
N LYS A 132 11.62 15.22 7.16
CA LYS A 132 12.36 15.03 5.92
C LYS A 132 13.00 16.35 5.47
N HIS A 133 12.24 17.44 5.39
CA HIS A 133 12.78 18.75 4.99
C HIS A 133 13.81 19.31 5.98
N LYS A 134 13.70 18.98 7.27
CA LYS A 134 14.69 19.40 8.28
C LYS A 134 16.05 18.73 8.06
N TYR A 135 16.06 17.44 7.73
CA TYR A 135 17.30 16.65 7.69
C TYR A 135 17.82 16.36 6.28
N ASP A 136 16.98 16.48 5.27
CA ASP A 136 17.32 16.33 3.85
C ASP A 136 16.62 17.42 3.02
N PRO A 137 16.99 18.70 3.21
CA PRO A 137 16.34 19.84 2.55
C PRO A 137 16.57 19.86 1.03
N GLU A 138 17.64 19.22 0.56
CA GLU A 138 17.98 19.14 -0.87
C GLU A 138 17.37 17.90 -1.56
N GLY A 139 16.71 17.02 -0.79
CA GLY A 139 16.06 15.83 -1.33
C GLY A 139 17.04 14.79 -1.88
N LEU A 140 18.26 14.72 -1.33
CA LEU A 140 19.31 13.80 -1.77
C LEU A 140 18.87 12.33 -1.67
N PHE A 141 18.11 11.98 -0.61
CA PHE A 141 17.63 10.62 -0.40
C PHE A 141 16.24 10.44 -1.02
N TRP A 142 16.21 10.06 -2.30
CA TRP A 142 14.95 9.79 -3.01
C TRP A 142 14.64 8.29 -3.11
N GLY A 143 13.35 7.97 -3.04
CA GLY A 143 12.82 6.65 -3.39
C GLY A 143 11.34 6.78 -3.74
N LYS A 144 10.86 6.02 -4.72
CA LYS A 144 9.45 6.05 -5.12
C LYS A 144 8.56 5.74 -3.90
N THR A 145 7.57 6.61 -3.64
CA THR A 145 6.67 6.56 -2.46
C THR A 145 7.32 6.79 -1.09
N ALA A 146 8.60 7.16 -1.04
CA ALA A 146 9.22 7.64 0.19
C ALA A 146 8.65 9.02 0.55
N VAL A 147 8.69 9.37 1.84
CA VAL A 147 8.26 10.70 2.32
C VAL A 147 9.00 11.81 1.57
N GLY A 148 8.24 12.73 0.97
CA GLY A 148 8.75 13.86 0.18
C GLY A 148 9.17 13.50 -1.24
N SER A 149 8.94 12.25 -1.69
CA SER A 149 9.32 11.81 -3.04
C SER A 149 8.55 12.51 -4.16
N GLU A 150 7.40 13.12 -3.87
CA GLU A 150 6.57 13.91 -4.78
C GLU A 150 7.24 15.20 -5.27
N GLY A 151 8.26 15.70 -4.55
CA GLY A 151 9.11 16.81 -5.00
C GLY A 151 9.96 16.47 -6.23
N TRP A 152 9.92 15.21 -6.67
CA TRP A 152 10.67 14.69 -7.80
C TRP A 152 9.82 13.75 -8.66
N GLU A 153 10.13 13.70 -9.95
CA GLU A 153 9.53 12.77 -10.89
C GLU A 153 10.59 12.09 -11.76
N VAL A 154 10.32 10.84 -12.13
CA VAL A 154 11.12 10.11 -13.12
C VAL A 154 10.53 10.40 -14.50
N VAL A 155 11.25 11.12 -15.33
CA VAL A 155 10.80 11.46 -16.69
C VAL A 155 11.04 10.30 -17.66
N ALA A 156 10.51 10.40 -18.88
CA ALA A 156 10.46 9.29 -19.84
C ALA A 156 11.84 8.66 -20.18
N ASP A 157 12.92 9.44 -20.07
CA ASP A 157 14.29 8.95 -20.31
C ASP A 157 14.96 8.33 -19.06
N GLY A 158 14.23 8.23 -17.95
CA GLY A 158 14.69 7.65 -16.69
C GLY A 158 15.40 8.62 -15.75
N ARG A 159 15.61 9.89 -16.14
CA ARG A 159 16.18 10.90 -15.23
C ARG A 159 15.20 11.28 -14.13
N LEU A 160 15.75 11.62 -12.97
CA LEU A 160 15.00 12.20 -11.86
C LEU A 160 15.07 13.73 -11.96
N CYS A 161 13.91 14.40 -11.98
CA CYS A 161 13.78 15.85 -12.10
C CYS A 161 12.89 16.40 -10.98
N THR A 162 13.13 17.65 -10.56
CA THR A 162 12.31 18.32 -9.54
C THR A 162 10.94 18.69 -10.12
N THR A 163 9.87 18.49 -9.36
CA THR A 163 8.49 18.86 -9.78
C THR A 163 8.15 20.32 -9.49
N GLY A 164 8.97 21.03 -8.70
CA GLY A 164 8.81 22.46 -8.41
C GLY A 164 7.81 22.80 -7.29
N ILE A 165 7.37 21.80 -6.53
CA ILE A 165 6.56 21.94 -5.30
C ILE A 165 7.41 21.98 -4.03
#